data_AF-A0A840Y7E3-F1
#
_entry.id   AF-A0A840Y7E3-F1
#
_cell.length_a   1.000
_cell.length_b   1.000
_cell.length_c   1.000
_cell.angle_alpha   90.00
_cell.angle_beta   90.00
_cell.angle_gamma   90.00
#
_symmetry.space_group_name_H-M   'P 1'
#
loop_
_entity.id
_entity.type
_entity.pdbx_description
1 polymer ?
#
loop_
_entity_poly.entity_id
_entity_poly.type
_entity_poly.pdbx_seq_one_letter_code
_entity_poly.pdbx_strand_id
1 'polypeptide(L)' 'MARKRHGAEEIIGKLREAEVLLAKGRSVADAAKAIGVTEQSCYRWRREYGGLKTDQARRLKELERENARLRVT' A
#
# COMPACT_ATOMS: atom_id res chain seq x y z
N MET A 1 -13.48 9.65 22.44
CA MET A 1 -12.73 8.50 21.89
C MET A 1 -11.43 9.00 21.28
N ALA A 2 -10.27 8.56 21.81
CA ALA A 2 -8.97 8.95 21.25
C ALA A 2 -8.85 8.45 19.80
N ARG A 3 -8.50 9.34 18.87
CA ARG A 3 -8.32 9.00 17.46
C ARG A 3 -7.04 8.17 17.34
N LYS A 4 -7.15 6.85 17.23
CA LYS A 4 -6.00 5.95 17.04
C LYS A 4 -5.31 6.36 15.74
N ARG A 5 -4.10 6.91 15.83
CA ARG A 5 -3.30 7.27 14.65
C ARG A 5 -2.64 6.00 14.14
N HIS A 6 -2.87 5.70 12.87
CA HIS A 6 -2.18 4.60 12.18
C HIS A 6 -0.84 5.10 11.65
N GLY A 7 0.22 4.33 11.85
CA GLY A 7 1.52 4.58 11.24
C GLY A 7 1.51 4.20 9.75
N ALA A 8 2.46 4.73 8.97
CA ALA A 8 2.54 4.47 7.53
C ALA A 8 2.61 2.97 7.19
N GLU A 9 3.38 2.19 7.94
CA GLU A 9 3.48 0.73 7.75
C GLU A 9 2.16 0.00 8.01
N GLU A 10 1.45 0.38 9.07
CA GLU A 10 0.13 -0.19 9.39
C GLU A 10 -0.89 0.16 8.29
N ILE A 11 -0.86 1.40 7.78
CA ILE A 11 -1.70 1.85 6.66
C ILE A 11 -1.41 1.02 5.42
N ILE A 12 -0.13 0.83 5.06
CA ILE A 12 0.28 0.05 3.90
C ILE A 12 -0.16 -1.42 4.05
N GLY A 13 0.01 -2.01 5.24
CA GLY A 13 -0.45 -3.37 5.53
C GLY A 13 -1.95 -3.53 5.30
N LYS A 14 -2.74 -2.60 5.84
CA LYS A 14 -4.20 -2.57 5.64
C LYS A 14 -4.59 -2.37 4.19
N LEU A 15 -3.93 -1.48 3.46
CA LEU A 15 -4.20 -1.29 2.04
C LEU A 15 -3.94 -2.55 1.21
N ARG A 16 -2.91 -3.34 1.55
CA ARG A 16 -2.64 -4.64 0.89
C ARG A 16 -3.76 -5.64 1.13
N GLU A 17 -4.28 -5.72 2.34
CA GLU A 17 -5.42 -6.59 2.65
C GLU A 17 -6.67 -6.15 1.87
N ALA A 18 -6.94 -4.84 1.80
CA ALA A 18 -8.02 -4.30 0.99
C ALA A 18 -7.85 -4.59 -0.51
N GLU A 19 -6.64 -4.48 -1.06
CA GLU A 19 -6.34 -4.85 -2.46
C GLU A 19 -6.68 -6.31 -2.77
N VAL A 20 -6.34 -7.24 -1.87
CA VAL A 20 -6.66 -8.67 -2.04
C VAL A 20 -8.16 -8.91 -2.07
N LEU A 21 -8.92 -8.22 -1.21
CA LEU A 21 -10.39 -8.34 -1.20
C LEU A 21 -11.01 -7.81 -2.50
N LEU A 22 -10.51 -6.67 -3.00
CA LEU A 22 -10.95 -6.09 -4.26
C LEU A 22 -10.61 -6.99 -5.46
N ALA A 23 -9.42 -7.60 -5.47
CA ALA A 23 -9.04 -8.55 -6.51
C ALA A 23 -9.93 -9.81 -6.52
N LYS A 24 -10.53 -10.16 -5.37
CA LYS A 24 -11.55 -11.22 -5.25
C LYS A 24 -12.96 -10.75 -5.63
N GLY A 25 -13.12 -9.54 -6.14
CA GLY A 25 -14.41 -8.98 -6.58
C GLY A 25 -15.27 -8.38 -5.46
N ARG A 26 -14.74 -8.19 -4.24
CA ARG A 26 -15.47 -7.49 -3.16
C ARG A 26 -15.61 -6.00 -3.47
N SER A 27 -16.60 -5.36 -2.86
CA SER A 27 -16.78 -3.92 -2.96
C SER A 27 -15.74 -3.16 -2.13
N VAL A 28 -15.53 -1.87 -2.43
CA VAL A 28 -14.67 -0.98 -1.63
C VAL A 28 -15.21 -0.82 -0.21
N ALA A 29 -16.54 -0.79 -0.05
CA ALA A 29 -17.21 -0.76 1.25
C ALA A 29 -16.84 -1.98 2.11
N ASP A 30 -16.91 -3.19 1.53
CA ASP A 30 -16.54 -4.42 2.22
C ASP A 30 -15.06 -4.44 2.60
N ALA A 31 -14.19 -4.00 1.67
CA ALA A 31 -12.76 -3.95 1.91
C ALA A 31 -12.39 -2.95 3.02
N ALA A 32 -13.01 -1.77 3.03
CA ALA A 32 -12.80 -0.76 4.07
C ALA A 32 -13.28 -1.27 5.45
N LYS A 33 -14.44 -1.93 5.49
CA LYS A 33 -14.98 -2.55 6.70
C LYS A 33 -14.04 -3.65 7.22
N ALA A 34 -13.49 -4.49 6.35
CA ALA A 34 -12.58 -5.57 6.73
C ALA A 34 -11.31 -5.06 7.42
N ILE A 35 -10.75 -3.96 6.94
CA ILE A 35 -9.52 -3.35 7.53
C ILE A 35 -9.82 -2.38 8.69
N GLY A 36 -11.09 -2.27 9.07
CA GLY A 36 -11.56 -1.48 10.22
C GLY A 36 -11.51 0.04 9.99
N VAL A 37 -11.75 0.52 8.76
CA VAL A 37 -11.75 1.96 8.45
C VAL A 37 -12.97 2.36 7.63
N THR A 38 -13.22 3.67 7.53
CA THR A 38 -14.25 4.20 6.63
C THR A 38 -13.77 4.18 5.17
N GLU A 39 -14.69 4.06 4.22
CA GLU A 39 -14.36 4.13 2.79
C GLU A 39 -13.58 5.41 2.44
N GLN A 40 -14.00 6.55 3.01
CA GLN A 40 -13.31 7.83 2.84
C GLN A 40 -11.85 7.77 3.30
N SER A 41 -11.57 7.09 4.42
CA SER A 41 -10.20 6.89 4.91
C SER A 41 -9.41 5.98 3.98
N CYS A 42 -10.03 4.90 3.48
CA CYS A 42 -9.43 3.99 2.52
C CYS A 42 -9.07 4.70 1.20
N TYR A 43 -9.94 5.57 0.67
CA TYR A 43 -9.65 6.39 -0.51
C TYR A 43 -8.50 7.35 -0.28
N ARG A 44 -8.49 8.07 0.84
CA ARG A 44 -7.39 8.98 1.20
C ARG A 44 -6.07 8.22 1.31
N TRP A 45 -6.07 7.09 2.01
CA TRP A 45 -4.89 6.26 2.15
C TRP A 45 -4.40 5.69 0.82
N ARG A 46 -5.30 5.28 -0.07
CA ARG A 46 -4.89 4.82 -1.40
C ARG A 46 -4.23 5.94 -2.22
N ARG A 47 -4.72 7.17 -2.11
CA ARG A 47 -4.10 8.34 -2.76
C ARG A 47 -2.71 8.64 -2.21
N GLU A 48 -2.52 8.52 -0.90
CA GLU A 48 -1.29 8.93 -0.20
C GLU A 48 -0.24 7.81 -0.12
N TYR A 49 -0.69 6.54 0.05
CA TYR A 49 0.16 5.37 0.30
C TYR A 49 0.00 4.25 -0.75
N GLY A 50 -0.98 4.31 -1.66
CA GLY A 50 -1.18 3.28 -2.68
C GLY A 50 -0.05 3.26 -3.73
N GLY A 51 0.58 4.41 -3.99
CA GLY A 51 1.73 4.53 -4.90
C GLY A 51 3.05 4.01 -4.33
N LEU A 52 3.19 3.95 -3.00
CA LEU A 52 4.42 3.55 -2.31
C LEU A 52 4.87 2.13 -2.68
N LYS A 53 3.94 1.21 -2.97
CA LYS A 53 4.27 -0.15 -3.44
C LYS A 53 4.96 -0.13 -4.80
N THR A 54 4.44 0.69 -5.73
CA THR A 54 5.02 0.92 -7.06
C THR A 54 6.36 1.65 -6.98
N ASP A 55 6.48 2.65 -6.11
CA ASP A 55 7.70 3.44 -5.97
C ASP A 55 8.80 2.65 -5.27
N GLN A 56 8.49 1.87 -4.24
CA GLN A 56 9.43 0.94 -3.61
C GLN A 56 9.88 -0.16 -4.57
N ALA A 57 8.96 -0.75 -5.35
CA ALA A 57 9.30 -1.74 -6.37
C ALA A 57 10.15 -1.15 -7.51
N ARG A 58 9.87 0.10 -7.92
CA ARG A 58 10.68 0.84 -8.90
C ARG A 58 12.08 1.09 -8.35
N ARG A 59 12.19 1.57 -7.11
CA ARG A 59 13.47 1.84 -6.45
C ARG A 59 14.30 0.57 -6.30
N LEU A 60 13.69 -0.55 -5.96
CA LEU A 60 14.39 -1.84 -5.87
C LEU A 60 14.96 -2.26 -7.24
N LYS A 61 14.17 -2.17 -8.31
CA LYS A 61 14.64 -2.48 -9.68
C LYS A 61 15.75 -1.54 -10.15
N GLU A 62 15.70 -0.27 -9.78
CA GLU A 62 16.78 0.69 -10.07
C GLU A 62 18.06 0.31 -9.33
N LEU A 63 17.97 0.00 -8.03
CA LEU A 63 19.10 -0.45 -7.23
C LEU A 63 19.72 -1.75 -7.77
N GLU A 64 18.90 -2.73 -8.17
CA GLU A 64 19.37 -3.96 -8.81
C GLU A 64 20.12 -3.69 -10.12
N ARG A 65 19.60 -2.78 -10.96
CA ARG A 65 20.27 -2.37 -12.21
C ARG A 65 21.58 -1.65 -11.95
N GLU A 66 21.62 -0.76 -10.97
CA GLU A 66 22.82 -0.02 -10.59
C GLU A 66 23.89 -0.96 -10.04
N ASN A 67 23.51 -1.91 -9.19
CA ASN A 67 24.41 -2.93 -8.66
C ASN A 67 24.93 -3.86 -9.77
N ALA A 68 24.06 -4.25 -10.72
CA ALA A 68 24.48 -5.02 -11.89
C ALA A 68 25.48 -4.26 -12.77
N ARG A 69 25.35 -2.94 -12.92
CA ARG A 69 26.35 -2.12 -13.63
C ARG A 69 27.68 -2.07 -12.89
N LEU A 70 27.65 -1.83 -11.58
CA LEU A 70 28.84 -1.72 -10.75
C LEU A 70 29.62 -3.03 -10.63
N ARG A 71 28.96 -4.19 -10.72
CA ARG A 71 29.60 -5.51 -10.61
C ARG A 71 30.25 -6.02 -11.92
N VAL A 72 30.02 -5.33 -13.05
CA VAL A 72 30.51 -5.75 -14.37
C VAL A 72 31.73 -4.93 -14.83
N THR A 73 32.05 -3.86 -14.10
CA THR A 73 33.34 -3.14 -14.12
C THR A 73 34.26 -3.65 -13.03
#